data_AF-A0A316SLW1-F1
#
_entry.id   AF-A0A316SLW1-F1
#
_cell.length_a   1.000
_cell.length_b   1.000
_cell.length_c   1.000
_cell.angle_alpha   90.00
_cell.angle_beta   90.00
_cell.angle_gamma   90.00
#
_symmetry.space_group_name_H-M   'P 1'
#
loop_
_entity.id
_entity.type
_entity.pdbx_description
1 polymer ?
#
loop_
_entity_poly.entity_id
_entity_poly.type
_entity_poly.pdbx_seq_one_letter_code
_entity_poly.pdbx_strand_id
1 'polypeptide(L)'
;MNLSAWVLSIVGIVVLTLMVDIIIPEGKTGKYIKGVFAMLTVFVIAMPLPKIFNSEFDLEEFLQQNTSASADYDVLENIYYMRLERLEQKIITSAESEGIKNMEVKINALNNNSFVEIQSIEINLKNVVIEEKNPNINIVDIVIDLVSKAAETDKSAVKVYE
;
A
#
# COMPACT_ATOMS: atom_id res chain seq x y z
N MET A 1 -0.22 -27.03 -10.66
CA MET A 1 -0.06 -28.47 -10.36
C MET A 1 -0.53 -29.27 -11.57
N ASN A 2 0.35 -30.10 -12.15
CA ASN A 2 -0.02 -30.99 -13.28
C ASN A 2 -0.89 -32.16 -12.77
N LEU A 3 -1.73 -32.74 -13.63
CA LEU A 3 -2.65 -33.83 -13.28
C LEU A 3 -1.96 -34.98 -12.55
N SER A 4 -0.77 -35.37 -13.00
CA SER A 4 0.03 -36.43 -12.38
C SER A 4 0.45 -36.10 -10.94
N ALA A 5 0.85 -34.85 -10.66
CA ALA A 5 1.22 -34.42 -9.33
C ALA A 5 0.00 -34.37 -8.39
N TRP A 6 -1.17 -33.97 -8.90
CA TRP A 6 -2.42 -34.02 -8.13
C TRP A 6 -2.82 -35.44 -7.75
N VAL A 7 -2.81 -36.36 -8.72
CA VAL A 7 -3.10 -37.79 -8.47
C VAL A 7 -2.11 -38.36 -7.45
N LEU A 8 -0.83 -38.00 -7.54
CA LEU A 8 0.18 -38.42 -6.57
C LEU A 8 -0.12 -37.87 -5.16
N SER A 9 -0.57 -36.62 -5.04
CA SER A 9 -1.01 -36.03 -3.77
C SER A 9 -2.22 -36.76 -3.18
N ILE A 10 -3.19 -37.19 -4.00
CA ILE A 10 -4.32 -38.03 -3.55
C ILE A 10 -3.81 -39.36 -3.01
N VAL A 11 -2.93 -40.04 -3.75
CA VAL A 11 -2.35 -41.31 -3.31
C VAL A 11 -1.59 -41.12 -1.99
N GLY A 12 -0.82 -40.04 -1.87
CA GLY A 12 -0.09 -39.69 -0.65
C GLY A 12 -0.99 -39.50 0.57
N ILE A 13 -2.05 -38.69 0.46
CA ILE A 13 -2.96 -38.44 1.60
C ILE A 13 -3.76 -39.70 2.00
N VAL A 14 -4.12 -40.56 1.04
CA VAL A 14 -4.80 -41.83 1.33
C VAL A 14 -3.88 -42.78 2.10
N VAL A 15 -2.62 -42.93 1.65
CA VAL A 15 -1.63 -43.76 2.36
C VAL A 15 -1.35 -43.23 3.76
N LEU A 16 -1.18 -41.91 3.91
CA LEU A 16 -1.00 -41.28 5.22
C LEU A 16 -2.19 -41.51 6.15
N THR A 17 -3.41 -41.38 5.62
CA THR A 17 -4.64 -41.61 6.39
C THR A 17 -4.71 -43.05 6.90
N LEU A 18 -4.33 -44.03 6.07
CA LEU A 18 -4.26 -45.44 6.48
C LEU A 18 -3.21 -45.68 7.57
N MET A 19 -2.02 -45.05 7.46
CA MET A 19 -1.00 -45.17 8.51
C MET A 19 -1.49 -44.60 9.84
N VAL A 20 -2.15 -43.45 9.78
CA VAL A 20 -2.73 -42.79 10.96
C VAL A 20 -3.83 -43.65 11.58
N ASP A 21 -4.65 -44.30 10.76
CA ASP A 21 -5.70 -45.21 11.22
C ASP A 21 -5.14 -46.40 12.02
N ILE A 22 -3.99 -46.94 11.58
CA ILE A 22 -3.32 -48.06 12.26
C ILE A 22 -2.70 -47.62 13.60
N ILE A 23 -2.13 -46.40 13.66
CA ILE A 23 -1.40 -45.91 14.84
C ILE A 23 -2.36 -45.46 15.94
N ILE A 24 -3.52 -44.93 15.57
CA ILE A 24 -4.42 -44.28 16.52
C ILE A 24 -5.31 -45.31 17.24
N PRO A 25 -5.36 -45.28 18.58
CA PRO A 25 -6.21 -46.19 19.33
C PRO A 25 -7.69 -45.89 19.11
N GLU A 26 -8.52 -46.94 19.15
CA GLU A 26 -9.96 -46.83 19.08
C GLU A 26 -10.50 -46.07 20.30
N GLY A 27 -11.04 -44.86 20.06
CA GLY A 27 -11.51 -43.98 21.12
C GLY A 27 -12.10 -42.68 20.59
N LYS A 28 -12.56 -41.80 21.49
CA LYS A 28 -13.14 -40.50 21.12
C LYS A 28 -12.15 -39.66 20.32
N THR A 29 -10.90 -39.57 20.79
CA THR A 29 -9.79 -38.87 20.10
C THR A 29 -9.54 -39.42 18.70
N GLY A 30 -9.57 -40.74 18.53
CA GLY A 30 -9.38 -41.35 17.22
C GLY A 30 -10.48 -41.00 16.22
N LYS A 31 -11.73 -40.86 16.68
CA LYS A 31 -12.83 -40.37 15.81
C LYS A 31 -12.61 -38.94 15.33
N TYR A 32 -12.12 -38.05 16.20
CA TYR A 32 -11.81 -36.68 15.81
C TYR A 32 -10.67 -36.62 14.79
N ILE A 33 -9.58 -37.36 15.02
CA ILE A 33 -8.44 -37.36 14.11
C ILE A 33 -8.83 -37.95 12.75
N LYS A 34 -9.57 -39.07 12.71
CA LYS A 34 -10.12 -39.61 11.46
C LYS A 34 -10.98 -38.59 10.71
N GLY A 35 -11.79 -37.81 11.43
CA GLY A 35 -12.58 -36.72 10.85
C GLY A 35 -11.72 -35.63 10.20
N VAL A 36 -10.62 -35.23 10.84
CA VAL A 36 -9.67 -34.25 10.28
C VAL A 36 -9.01 -34.78 9.01
N PHE A 37 -8.54 -36.04 9.01
CA PHE A 37 -7.94 -36.65 7.81
C PHE A 37 -8.94 -36.83 6.65
N ALA A 38 -10.20 -37.16 6.96
CA ALA A 38 -11.26 -37.19 5.97
C ALA A 38 -11.50 -35.80 5.35
N MET A 39 -11.53 -34.74 6.16
CA MET A 39 -11.67 -33.36 5.69
C MET A 39 -10.47 -32.93 4.82
N LEU A 40 -9.24 -33.24 5.24
CA LEU A 40 -8.04 -32.99 4.44
C LEU A 40 -8.07 -33.71 3.09
N THR A 41 -8.53 -34.96 3.08
CA THR A 41 -8.67 -35.75 1.84
C THR A 41 -9.67 -35.08 0.88
N VAL A 42 -10.80 -34.59 1.39
CA VAL A 42 -11.79 -33.85 0.59
C VAL A 42 -11.17 -32.57 0.01
N PHE A 43 -10.39 -31.81 0.78
CA PHE A 43 -9.71 -30.62 0.27
C PHE A 43 -8.69 -30.93 -0.83
N VAL A 44 -7.88 -31.98 -0.67
CA VAL A 44 -6.91 -32.39 -1.71
C VAL A 44 -7.63 -32.79 -3.01
N ILE A 45 -8.77 -33.47 -2.91
CA ILE A 45 -9.60 -33.83 -4.07
C ILE A 45 -10.28 -32.59 -4.68
N ALA A 46 -10.69 -31.63 -3.86
CA ALA A 46 -11.36 -30.40 -4.30
C ALA A 46 -10.39 -29.34 -4.85
N MET A 47 -9.09 -29.46 -4.58
CA MET A 47 -8.06 -28.48 -4.96
C MET A 47 -8.02 -28.09 -6.45
N PRO A 48 -8.27 -28.99 -7.44
CA PRO A 48 -8.33 -28.58 -8.84
C PRO A 48 -9.69 -28.00 -9.24
N LEU A 49 -10.75 -28.10 -8.41
CA LEU A 49 -12.09 -27.59 -8.77
C LEU A 49 -12.08 -26.09 -9.11
N PRO A 50 -11.42 -25.21 -8.32
CA PRO A 50 -11.33 -23.80 -8.69
C PRO A 50 -10.69 -23.59 -10.06
N LYS A 51 -9.65 -24.36 -10.42
CA LYS A 51 -8.98 -24.27 -11.73
C LYS A 51 -9.82 -24.82 -12.89
N ILE A 52 -10.73 -25.75 -12.62
CA ILE A 52 -11.66 -26.34 -13.60
C ILE A 52 -12.86 -25.42 -13.85
N PHE A 53 -13.33 -24.69 -12.83
CA PHE A 53 -14.46 -23.77 -12.94
C PHE A 53 -14.07 -22.33 -13.28
N ASN A 54 -12.88 -21.87 -12.90
CA ASN A 54 -12.32 -20.56 -13.27
C ASN A 54 -10.80 -20.68 -13.48
N SER A 55 -10.37 -20.54 -14.74
CA SER A 55 -8.96 -20.56 -15.12
C SER A 55 -8.11 -19.44 -14.50
N GLU A 56 -8.75 -18.44 -13.91
CA GLU A 56 -8.13 -17.26 -13.29
C GLU A 56 -7.90 -17.41 -11.77
N PHE A 57 -8.41 -18.47 -11.14
CA PHE A 57 -8.23 -18.63 -9.69
C PHE A 57 -6.86 -19.26 -9.36
N ASP A 58 -5.90 -18.43 -8.97
CA ASP A 58 -4.62 -18.89 -8.45
C ASP A 58 -4.65 -19.07 -6.92
N LEU A 59 -4.76 -20.33 -6.50
CA LEU A 59 -4.66 -20.74 -5.10
C LEU A 59 -3.33 -20.32 -4.45
N GLU A 60 -2.25 -20.25 -5.23
CA GLU A 60 -0.94 -19.87 -4.73
C GLU A 60 -0.90 -18.37 -4.38
N GLU A 61 -1.50 -17.53 -5.21
CA GLU A 61 -1.71 -16.11 -4.95
C GLU A 61 -2.60 -15.90 -3.71
N PHE A 62 -3.72 -16.62 -3.61
CA PHE A 62 -4.63 -16.54 -2.46
C PHE A 62 -3.98 -16.94 -1.13
N LEU A 63 -3.12 -17.97 -1.13
CA LEU A 63 -2.40 -18.42 0.07
C LEU A 63 -1.22 -17.52 0.41
N GLN A 64 -0.52 -16.97 -0.60
CA GLN A 64 0.56 -16.00 -0.40
C GLN A 64 0.04 -14.65 0.12
N GLN A 65 -1.15 -14.22 -0.32
CA GLN A 65 -1.81 -13.00 0.18
C GLN A 65 -2.06 -13.04 1.70
N ASN A 66 -2.18 -14.24 2.29
CA ASN A 66 -2.36 -14.42 3.73
C ASN A 66 -1.03 -14.60 4.51
N THR A 67 0.10 -14.79 3.83
CA THR A 67 1.38 -15.15 4.48
C THR A 67 2.42 -14.03 4.42
N SER A 68 2.27 -13.09 3.49
CA SER A 68 3.11 -11.90 3.43
C SER A 68 2.23 -10.67 3.57
N ALA A 69 2.44 -9.92 4.66
CA ALA A 69 2.12 -8.50 4.74
C ALA A 69 3.03 -7.72 3.76
N SER A 70 3.00 -8.09 2.50
CA SER A 70 3.47 -7.26 1.41
C SER A 70 2.40 -6.21 1.27
N ALA A 71 2.63 -5.04 1.85
CA ALA A 71 1.82 -3.88 1.53
C ALA A 71 1.82 -3.78 0.01
N ASP A 72 0.63 -3.90 -0.56
CA ASP A 72 0.39 -3.78 -1.98
C ASP A 72 1.10 -2.52 -2.47
N TYR A 73 2.11 -2.67 -3.33
CA TYR A 73 3.02 -1.58 -3.70
C TYR A 73 2.22 -0.42 -4.32
N ASP A 74 1.13 -0.73 -5.01
CA ASP A 74 0.17 0.22 -5.56
C ASP A 74 -0.51 1.04 -4.46
N VAL A 75 -0.85 0.42 -3.33
CA VAL A 75 -1.44 1.13 -2.17
C VAL A 75 -0.40 2.06 -1.53
N LEU A 76 0.86 1.62 -1.41
CA LEU A 76 1.94 2.45 -0.86
C LEU A 76 2.25 3.67 -1.73
N GLU A 77 2.22 3.50 -3.06
CA GLU A 77 2.42 4.58 -4.02
C GLU A 77 1.23 5.56 -4.02
N ASN A 78 0.00 5.06 -3.96
CA ASN A 78 -1.18 5.91 -3.83
C ASN A 78 -1.17 6.75 -2.53
N ILE A 79 -0.74 6.15 -1.40
CA ILE A 79 -0.58 6.88 -0.14
C ILE A 79 0.49 7.97 -0.25
N TYR A 80 1.58 7.71 -0.99
CA TYR A 80 2.62 8.71 -1.26
C TYR A 80 2.05 9.92 -2.03
N TYR A 81 1.36 9.71 -3.15
CA TYR A 81 0.77 10.81 -3.93
C TYR A 81 -0.30 11.59 -3.14
N MET A 82 -1.16 10.89 -2.38
CA MET A 82 -2.15 11.55 -1.51
C MET A 82 -1.50 12.46 -0.46
N ARG A 83 -0.35 12.07 0.09
CA ARG A 83 0.39 12.90 1.06
C ARG A 83 0.99 14.13 0.38
N LEU A 84 1.53 13.97 -0.82
CA LEU A 84 2.08 15.06 -1.61
C LEU A 84 1.01 16.10 -1.94
N GLU A 85 -0.13 15.66 -2.46
CA GLU A 85 -1.27 16.52 -2.80
C GLU A 85 -1.80 17.27 -1.56
N ARG A 86 -1.90 16.60 -0.41
CA ARG A 86 -2.31 17.25 0.84
C ARG A 86 -1.32 18.32 1.31
N LEU A 87 -0.02 18.11 1.12
CA LEU A 87 1.00 19.11 1.45
C LEU A 87 0.88 20.33 0.53
N GLU A 88 0.71 20.10 -0.78
CA GLU A 88 0.49 21.18 -1.76
C GLU A 88 -0.75 22.00 -1.39
N GLN A 89 -1.87 21.34 -1.13
CA GLN A 89 -3.11 22.01 -0.72
C GLN A 89 -2.94 22.76 0.60
N LYS A 90 -2.26 22.20 1.60
CA LYS A 90 -1.97 22.90 2.87
C LYS A 90 -1.19 24.19 2.63
N ILE A 91 -0.19 24.16 1.74
CA ILE A 91 0.60 25.34 1.39
C ILE A 91 -0.26 26.38 0.68
N ILE A 92 -1.06 25.98 -0.31
CA ILE A 92 -1.95 26.88 -1.07
C ILE A 92 -2.99 27.52 -0.14
N THR A 93 -3.71 26.73 0.67
CA THR A 93 -4.71 27.26 1.60
C THR A 93 -4.09 28.21 2.63
N SER A 94 -2.87 27.92 3.10
CA SER A 94 -2.15 28.83 4.01
C SER A 94 -1.82 30.15 3.32
N ALA A 95 -1.35 30.12 2.07
CA ALA A 95 -1.05 31.31 1.29
C ALA A 95 -2.32 32.14 0.98
N GLU A 96 -3.42 31.48 0.60
CA GLU A 96 -4.70 32.14 0.36
C GLU A 96 -5.24 32.82 1.62
N SER A 97 -5.05 32.22 2.80
CA SER A 97 -5.46 32.81 4.08
C SER A 97 -4.71 34.10 4.42
N GLU A 98 -3.49 34.24 3.90
CA GLU A 98 -2.64 35.44 4.02
C GLU A 98 -2.85 36.42 2.85
N GLY A 99 -3.83 36.17 1.96
CA GLY A 99 -4.19 37.04 0.84
C GLY A 99 -3.35 36.83 -0.43
N ILE A 100 -2.59 35.74 -0.51
CA ILE A 100 -1.76 35.37 -1.67
C ILE A 100 -2.50 34.33 -2.50
N LYS A 101 -2.99 34.74 -3.68
CA LYS A 101 -3.79 33.89 -4.59
C LYS A 101 -3.00 33.49 -5.83
N ASN A 102 -3.42 32.41 -6.49
CA ASN A 102 -2.83 31.87 -7.73
C ASN A 102 -1.36 31.44 -7.60
N MET A 103 -0.96 30.96 -6.42
CA MET A 103 0.37 30.40 -6.21
C MET A 103 0.44 28.98 -6.78
N GLU A 104 1.38 28.76 -7.70
CA GLU A 104 1.71 27.43 -8.20
C GLU A 104 2.83 26.83 -7.35
N VAL A 105 2.57 25.67 -6.75
CA VAL A 105 3.52 24.93 -5.90
C VAL A 105 3.87 23.63 -6.60
N LYS A 106 5.17 23.32 -6.68
CA LYS A 106 5.67 22.01 -7.10
C LYS A 106 6.59 21.45 -6.02
N ILE A 107 6.25 20.29 -5.48
CA ILE A 107 7.06 19.63 -4.46
C ILE A 107 7.89 18.52 -5.10
N ASN A 108 9.22 18.67 -5.06
CA ASN A 108 10.15 17.60 -5.42
C ASN A 108 10.47 16.81 -4.15
N ALA A 109 9.97 15.58 -4.06
CA ALA A 109 10.17 14.69 -2.92
C ALA A 109 10.63 13.30 -3.36
N LEU A 110 11.37 12.62 -2.49
CA LEU A 110 11.68 11.20 -2.65
C LEU A 110 10.59 10.37 -1.97
N ASN A 111 10.16 9.29 -2.63
CA ASN A 111 9.33 8.27 -1.99
C ASN A 111 10.23 7.31 -1.21
N ASN A 112 10.13 7.34 0.11
CA ASN A 112 10.79 6.38 1.00
C ASN A 112 9.71 5.60 1.75
N ASN A 113 9.26 4.47 1.19
CA ASN A 113 8.22 3.62 1.78
C ASN A 113 6.95 4.39 2.21
N SER A 114 6.37 5.17 1.29
CA SER A 114 5.19 6.04 1.52
C SER A 114 5.43 7.26 2.41
N PHE A 115 6.65 7.49 2.90
CA PHE A 115 7.04 8.76 3.50
C PHE A 115 7.50 9.72 2.41
N VAL A 116 7.08 10.99 2.55
CA VAL A 116 7.46 12.08 1.65
C VAL A 116 8.70 12.74 2.24
N GLU A 117 9.85 12.52 1.61
CA GLU A 117 11.09 13.21 1.98
C GLU A 117 11.29 14.40 1.04
N ILE A 118 11.01 15.61 1.52
CA ILE A 118 11.05 16.84 0.72
C ILE A 118 12.51 17.18 0.39
N GLN A 119 12.87 17.20 -0.90
CA GLN A 119 14.18 17.66 -1.36
C GLN A 119 14.17 19.15 -1.69
N SER A 120 13.12 19.61 -2.37
CA SER A 120 12.93 21.03 -2.65
C SER A 120 11.48 21.34 -2.95
N ILE A 121 11.04 22.54 -2.57
CA ILE A 121 9.73 23.08 -2.94
C ILE A 121 9.97 24.24 -3.89
N GLU A 122 9.39 24.16 -5.08
CA GLU A 122 9.47 25.21 -6.10
C GLU A 122 8.16 25.99 -6.13
N ILE A 123 8.27 27.32 -6.03
CA ILE A 123 7.12 28.21 -6.02
C ILE A 123 7.26 29.16 -7.21
N ASN A 124 6.23 29.22 -8.05
CA ASN A 124 6.17 30.13 -9.19
C ASN A 124 5.25 31.31 -8.88
N LEU A 125 5.83 32.52 -8.85
CA LEU A 125 5.12 33.75 -8.50
C LEU A 125 4.55 34.54 -9.69
N LYS A 126 4.73 34.06 -10.94
CA LYS A 126 4.36 34.81 -12.17
C LYS A 126 2.92 35.30 -12.24
N ASN A 127 1.99 34.50 -11.72
CA ASN A 127 0.55 34.76 -11.80
C ASN A 127 -0.07 35.12 -10.44
N VAL A 128 0.77 35.38 -9.42
CA VAL A 128 0.31 35.58 -8.05
C VAL A 128 -0.37 36.93 -7.89
N VAL A 129 -1.54 36.92 -7.26
CA VAL A 129 -2.32 38.12 -6.93
C VAL A 129 -2.25 38.30 -5.42
N ILE A 130 -1.81 39.48 -4.97
CA ILE A 130 -1.68 39.81 -3.55
C ILE A 130 -2.72 40.87 -3.21
N GLU A 131 -3.65 40.51 -2.33
CA GLU A 131 -4.61 41.46 -1.79
C GLU A 131 -3.90 42.39 -0.79
N GLU A 132 -4.17 43.71 -0.85
CA GLU A 132 -3.45 44.82 -0.19
C GLU A 132 -3.43 44.80 1.36
N LYS A 133 -3.00 43.71 1.99
CA LYS A 133 -2.84 43.61 3.44
C LYS A 133 -1.43 43.89 3.93
N ASN A 134 -0.42 43.87 3.05
CA ASN A 134 0.98 44.13 3.42
C ASN A 134 1.70 44.98 2.36
N PRO A 135 1.96 46.29 2.63
CA PRO A 135 2.65 47.19 1.70
C PRO A 135 4.18 47.01 1.66
N ASN A 136 4.73 45.93 2.22
CA ASN A 136 6.17 45.72 2.31
C ASN A 136 6.70 44.86 1.16
N ILE A 137 7.68 45.40 0.45
CA ILE A 137 8.26 45.01 -0.85
C ILE A 137 8.94 43.61 -0.87
N ASN A 138 8.81 42.79 0.18
CA ASN A 138 9.54 41.53 0.29
C ASN A 138 8.60 40.30 0.28
N ILE A 139 7.86 40.17 -0.83
CA ILE A 139 6.91 39.07 -1.08
C ILE A 139 7.62 37.71 -1.05
N VAL A 140 8.84 37.65 -1.60
CA VAL A 140 9.64 36.43 -1.66
C VAL A 140 9.95 35.89 -0.25
N ASP A 141 10.40 36.74 0.67
CA ASP A 141 10.70 36.30 2.04
C ASP A 141 9.45 35.87 2.83
N ILE A 142 8.32 36.55 2.60
CA ILE A 142 7.02 36.18 3.21
C ILE A 142 6.57 34.81 2.71
N VAL A 143 6.68 34.57 1.40
CA VAL A 143 6.33 33.28 0.78
C VAL A 143 7.24 32.18 1.27
N ILE A 144 8.56 32.42 1.37
CA ILE A 144 9.52 31.43 1.91
C ILE A 144 9.19 31.09 3.36
N ASP A 145 8.90 32.08 4.21
CA ASP A 145 8.55 31.85 5.61
C ASP A 145 7.27 31.03 5.75
N LEU A 146 6.23 31.42 5.01
CA LEU A 146 4.93 30.76 4.98
C LEU A 146 5.04 29.30 4.53
N VAL A 147 5.74 29.05 3.42
CA VAL A 147 5.90 27.70 2.88
C VAL A 147 6.78 26.85 3.78
N SER A 148 7.87 27.39 4.35
CA SER A 148 8.70 26.66 5.31
C SER A 148 7.89 26.21 6.53
N LYS A 149 7.00 27.07 7.03
CA LYS A 149 6.13 26.80 8.18
C LYS A 149 5.00 25.82 7.84
N ALA A 150 4.39 25.95 6.66
CA ALA A 150 3.32 25.07 6.22
C ALA A 150 3.83 23.65 5.93
N ALA A 151 5.02 23.53 5.33
CA ALA A 151 5.65 22.25 4.96
C ALA A 151 6.58 21.67 6.04
N GLU A 152 6.77 22.36 7.17
CA GLU A 152 7.68 21.96 8.25
C GLU A 152 9.09 21.64 7.74
N THR A 153 9.58 22.45 6.80
CA THR A 153 10.86 22.26 6.10
C THR A 153 11.77 23.47 6.29
N ASP A 154 13.06 23.28 6.07
CA ASP A 154 14.03 24.36 6.18
C ASP A 154 13.84 25.40 5.05
N LYS A 155 14.05 26.68 5.35
CA LYS A 155 13.91 27.77 4.37
C LYS A 155 14.82 27.58 3.15
N SER A 156 15.97 26.93 3.32
CA SER A 156 16.91 26.62 2.25
C SER A 156 16.37 25.64 1.20
N ALA A 157 15.33 24.85 1.55
CA ALA A 157 14.69 23.91 0.65
C ALA A 157 13.63 24.57 -0.25
N VAL A 158 13.24 25.82 0.03
CA VAL A 158 12.24 26.58 -0.73
C VAL A 158 12.93 27.42 -1.80
N LYS A 159 12.60 27.17 -3.07
CA LYS A 159 13.09 27.92 -4.23
C LYS A 159 11.94 28.69 -4.84
N VAL A 160 12.08 30.01 -4.88
CA VAL A 160 11.09 30.91 -5.47
C VAL A 160 11.57 31.36 -6.84
N TYR A 161 10.70 31.27 -7.83
CA TYR A 161 10.93 31.73 -9.19
C TYR A 161 9.90 32.81 -9.57
N GLU A 162 10.37 33.85 -10.25
CA GLU A 162 9.59 34.96 -10.81
C GLU A 162 9.47 34.88 -12.33
#